data_AF-B3G4D2-F1
#
_entry.id   AF-B3G4D2-F1
#
_cell.length_a   1.000
_cell.length_b   1.000
_cell.length_c   1.000
_cell.angle_alpha   90.00
_cell.angle_beta   90.00
_cell.angle_gamma   90.00
#
_symmetry.space_group_name_H-M   'P 1'
#
loop_
_entity.id
_entity.type
_entity.pdbx_description
1 polymer ?
#
loop_
_entity_poly.entity_id
_entity_poly.type
_entity_poly.pdbx_seq_one_letter_code
_entity_poly.pdbx_strand_id
1 'polypeptide(L)'
;MASISSAIHNGYTNGITIYKKNQTEKSESIVINGKNLTLEKLVLIARHHHNVELSNDADVCGHMEQSVAIIHDIVSASQPLYGVTSLFGGLANRLVCGKFAEELQNNLVCAHKTGSGSIMPLESIRAAMVLRANAHLIGASGIRRMWDERLIRFVCEGVTPLIPEFGSIGASGDLVPLSYIASAISGQDEKLHVDFRGEMVNAPEALRRLGYETKRFNPKEGLALLNGTSMMTACASLACYDLYTLMAATLHIHAIVLQALTASNQPFHPFLQKVKSHPGQVNNNTDNNKYISYENSAINYHTLDFFHFSIMHIESQLWEYILHFFHISIFILIKRQDP
;
A
#
# COMPACT_ATOMS: atom_id res chain seq x y z
N MET A 1 -14.39 -13.70 15.75
CA MET A 1 -15.59 -13.97 14.92
C MET A 1 -16.34 -12.71 14.48
N ALA A 2 -16.31 -11.60 15.25
CA ALA A 2 -16.89 -10.31 14.84
C ALA A 2 -16.08 -9.53 13.75
N SER A 3 -14.88 -9.97 13.37
CA SER A 3 -14.00 -9.23 12.44
C SER A 3 -14.20 -9.58 10.96
N ILE A 4 -14.67 -10.79 10.63
CA ILE A 4 -14.68 -11.30 9.25
C ILE A 4 -15.99 -10.94 8.51
N SER A 5 -17.12 -10.90 9.23
CA SER A 5 -18.41 -10.46 8.65
C SER A 5 -18.38 -8.98 8.21
N SER A 6 -17.56 -8.15 8.89
CA SER A 6 -17.35 -6.76 8.50
C SER A 6 -16.64 -6.61 7.14
N ALA A 7 -15.74 -7.54 6.79
CA ALA A 7 -14.94 -7.47 5.56
C ALA A 7 -15.73 -7.79 4.29
N ILE A 8 -16.85 -8.51 4.40
CA ILE A 8 -17.63 -8.98 3.23
C ILE A 8 -18.74 -8.01 2.87
N HIS A 9 -19.40 -7.38 3.85
CA HIS A 9 -20.21 -6.20 3.56
C HIS A 9 -19.37 -5.13 2.84
N ASN A 10 -18.08 -5.05 3.18
CA ASN A 10 -17.09 -4.13 2.61
C ASN A 10 -16.65 -4.43 1.17
N GLY A 11 -16.92 -5.59 0.54
CA GLY A 11 -16.42 -5.83 -0.84
C GLY A 11 -17.11 -4.97 -1.91
N TYR A 12 -18.43 -5.11 -2.03
CA TYR A 12 -19.27 -4.28 -2.92
C TYR A 12 -19.50 -2.89 -2.33
N THR A 13 -19.59 -2.78 -0.99
CA THR A 13 -19.61 -1.45 -0.39
C THR A 13 -18.27 -0.75 -0.52
N ASN A 14 -17.08 -1.34 -0.66
CA ASN A 14 -15.85 -0.55 -0.81
C ASN A 14 -15.68 0.05 -2.20
N GLY A 15 -16.08 -0.66 -3.27
CA GLY A 15 -16.14 -0.08 -4.62
C GLY A 15 -17.16 1.06 -4.69
N ILE A 16 -18.36 0.83 -4.17
CA ILE A 16 -19.43 1.84 -4.08
C ILE A 16 -19.10 2.93 -3.05
N THR A 17 -18.38 2.62 -1.99
CA THR A 17 -17.95 3.56 -0.93
C THR A 17 -16.82 4.39 -1.44
N ILE A 18 -15.85 3.86 -2.19
CA ILE A 18 -14.86 4.70 -2.87
C ILE A 18 -15.54 5.53 -3.96
N TYR A 19 -16.47 5.00 -4.74
CA TYR A 19 -17.22 5.80 -5.70
C TYR A 19 -18.01 6.93 -5.01
N LYS A 20 -18.76 6.61 -3.96
CA LYS A 20 -19.53 7.58 -3.15
C LYS A 20 -18.61 8.56 -2.43
N LYS A 21 -17.55 8.09 -1.76
CA LYS A 21 -16.54 8.92 -1.09
C LYS A 21 -15.77 9.78 -2.07
N ASN A 22 -15.43 9.28 -3.25
CA ASN A 22 -14.80 10.11 -4.28
C ASN A 22 -15.76 11.20 -4.78
N GLN A 23 -17.08 10.97 -4.71
CA GLN A 23 -18.07 12.03 -4.98
C GLN A 23 -18.28 12.99 -3.79
N THR A 24 -18.26 12.52 -2.54
CA THR A 24 -18.56 13.34 -1.34
C THR A 24 -17.34 13.95 -0.65
N GLU A 25 -16.21 13.25 -0.62
CA GLU A 25 -14.97 13.60 0.10
C GLU A 25 -13.89 14.22 -0.80
N LYS A 26 -14.18 14.51 -2.09
CA LYS A 26 -13.19 15.12 -3.01
C LYS A 26 -12.60 16.44 -2.50
N SER A 27 -13.24 17.07 -1.51
CA SER A 27 -12.83 18.33 -0.92
C SER A 27 -12.08 18.21 0.41
N GLU A 28 -12.07 17.05 1.07
CA GLU A 28 -11.40 16.88 2.38
C GLU A 28 -10.06 16.13 2.21
N SER A 29 -9.01 16.67 2.85
CA SER A 29 -7.67 16.10 2.80
C SER A 29 -7.56 14.85 3.69
N ILE A 30 -6.91 13.80 3.19
CA ILE A 30 -6.67 12.58 3.95
C ILE A 30 -5.46 12.79 4.86
N VAL A 31 -5.69 12.87 6.18
CA VAL A 31 -4.59 12.99 7.15
C VAL A 31 -3.98 11.63 7.48
N ILE A 32 -2.66 11.50 7.36
CA ILE A 32 -1.88 10.33 7.79
C ILE A 32 -1.08 10.65 9.06
N ASN A 33 -1.01 9.69 9.99
CA ASN A 33 -0.39 9.88 11.32
C ASN A 33 0.50 8.70 11.75
N GLY A 34 0.84 7.81 10.82
CA GLY A 34 1.59 6.58 11.08
C GLY A 34 0.75 5.41 11.54
N LYS A 35 -0.55 5.60 11.72
CA LYS A 35 -1.51 4.56 12.11
C LYS A 35 -2.76 4.65 11.24
N ASN A 36 -3.55 3.58 11.21
CA ASN A 36 -4.93 3.59 10.69
C ASN A 36 -5.13 4.06 9.23
N LEU A 37 -4.09 4.04 8.39
CA LEU A 37 -4.24 4.22 6.95
C LEU A 37 -4.93 2.99 6.37
N THR A 38 -6.14 3.18 5.82
CA THR A 38 -6.93 2.09 5.25
C THR A 38 -6.62 1.90 3.77
N LEU A 39 -6.96 0.72 3.24
CA LEU A 39 -6.80 0.42 1.82
C LEU A 39 -7.58 1.41 0.94
N GLU A 40 -8.80 1.76 1.34
CA GLU A 40 -9.67 2.64 0.57
C GLU A 40 -9.07 4.05 0.47
N LYS A 41 -8.54 4.57 1.58
CA LYS A 41 -7.83 5.86 1.58
C LYS A 41 -6.58 5.82 0.69
N LEU A 42 -5.82 4.73 0.74
CA LEU A 42 -4.65 4.57 -0.11
C LEU A 42 -5.03 4.57 -1.60
N VAL A 43 -6.11 3.88 -1.98
CA VAL A 43 -6.63 3.85 -3.37
C VAL A 43 -7.12 5.22 -3.80
N LEU A 44 -7.84 5.95 -2.95
CA LEU A 44 -8.27 7.33 -3.22
C LEU A 44 -7.08 8.25 -3.54
N ILE A 45 -5.99 8.14 -2.78
CA ILE A 45 -4.78 8.94 -3.05
C ILE A 45 -4.09 8.45 -4.33
N ALA A 46 -3.87 7.14 -4.46
CA ALA A 46 -3.07 6.56 -5.53
C ALA A 46 -3.74 6.67 -6.91
N ARG A 47 -5.05 6.47 -7.01
CA ARG A 47 -5.79 6.40 -8.29
C ARG A 47 -6.68 7.62 -8.55
N HIS A 48 -7.18 8.25 -7.50
CA HIS A 48 -8.13 9.36 -7.61
C HIS A 48 -7.51 10.71 -7.22
N HIS A 49 -6.20 10.75 -6.93
CA HIS A 49 -5.45 11.97 -6.66
C HIS A 49 -6.05 12.82 -5.54
N HIS A 50 -6.61 12.16 -4.52
CA HIS A 50 -7.04 12.86 -3.31
C HIS A 50 -5.83 13.49 -2.59
N ASN A 51 -6.03 14.70 -2.06
CA ASN A 51 -5.02 15.36 -1.26
C ASN A 51 -4.74 14.57 0.02
N VAL A 52 -3.49 14.60 0.45
CA VAL A 52 -3.01 13.95 1.66
C VAL A 52 -2.18 14.94 2.45
N GLU A 53 -2.33 14.90 3.77
CA GLU A 53 -1.60 15.75 4.72
C GLU A 53 -0.96 14.89 5.80
N LEU A 54 0.21 15.33 6.28
CA LEU A 54 0.80 14.77 7.47
C LEU A 54 0.09 15.32 8.71
N SER A 55 -0.16 14.47 9.69
CA SER A 55 -0.68 14.91 10.98
C SER A 55 0.24 15.95 11.62
N ASN A 56 -0.35 17.03 12.13
CA ASN A 56 0.32 18.04 12.95
C ASN A 56 0.13 17.77 14.45
N ASP A 57 -0.30 16.56 14.80
CA ASP A 57 -0.37 16.09 16.19
C ASP A 57 1.00 16.23 16.87
N ALA A 58 1.00 16.83 18.06
CA ALA A 58 2.21 17.18 18.79
C ALA A 58 3.02 15.93 19.21
N ASP A 59 2.34 14.82 19.53
CA ASP A 59 3.00 13.59 19.93
C ASP A 59 3.69 12.93 18.73
N VAL A 60 3.03 12.93 17.56
CA VAL A 60 3.62 12.44 16.31
C VAL A 60 4.88 13.25 15.96
N CYS A 61 4.79 14.59 16.01
CA CYS A 61 5.93 15.45 15.72
C CYS A 61 7.06 15.26 16.74
N GLY A 62 6.72 15.22 18.03
CA GLY A 62 7.67 15.02 19.12
C GLY A 62 8.42 13.69 19.01
N HIS A 63 7.74 12.58 18.69
CA HIS A 63 8.40 11.29 18.48
C HIS A 63 9.38 11.31 17.31
N MET A 64 9.03 11.97 16.20
CA MET A 64 9.95 12.09 15.05
C MET A 64 11.20 12.90 15.41
N GLU A 65 11.04 14.03 16.10
CA GLU A 65 12.16 14.87 16.54
C GLU A 65 13.09 14.12 17.51
N GLN A 66 12.52 13.40 18.48
CA GLN A 66 13.28 12.55 19.40
C GLN A 66 14.06 11.46 18.65
N SER A 67 13.44 10.83 17.65
CA SER A 67 14.10 9.84 16.78
C SER A 67 15.36 10.39 16.12
N VAL A 68 15.28 11.61 15.59
CA VAL A 68 16.38 12.30 14.92
C VAL A 68 17.47 12.68 15.92
N ALA A 69 17.10 13.18 17.10
CA ALA A 69 18.04 13.54 18.16
C ALA A 69 18.87 12.33 18.62
N ILE A 70 18.25 11.15 18.79
CA ILE A 70 18.95 9.91 19.15
C ILE A 70 20.02 9.54 18.12
N ILE A 71 19.71 9.65 16.82
CA ILE A 71 20.69 9.38 15.76
C ILE A 71 21.86 10.36 15.83
N HIS A 72 21.57 11.65 16.06
CA HIS A 72 22.60 12.67 16.20
C HIS A 72 23.55 12.37 17.38
N ASP A 73 23.01 11.97 18.53
CA ASP A 73 23.80 11.64 19.72
C ASP A 73 24.67 10.39 19.51
N ILE A 74 24.14 9.35 18.88
CA ILE A 74 24.88 8.13 18.53
C ILE A 74 26.06 8.43 17.60
N VAL A 75 25.82 9.23 16.56
CA VAL A 75 26.87 9.62 15.60
C VAL A 75 27.94 10.47 16.28
N SER A 76 27.52 11.44 17.12
CA SER A 76 28.43 12.31 17.86
C SER A 76 29.29 11.54 18.86
N ALA A 77 28.72 10.54 19.52
CA ALA A 77 29.42 9.64 20.43
C ALA A 77 30.24 8.55 19.72
N SER A 78 30.24 8.50 18.38
CA SER A 78 30.87 7.44 17.57
C SER A 78 30.47 6.02 18.01
N GLN A 79 29.22 5.86 18.47
CA GLN A 79 28.70 4.57 18.89
C GLN A 79 28.38 3.70 17.67
N PRO A 80 28.70 2.39 17.69
CA PRO A 80 28.36 1.48 16.60
C PRO A 80 26.85 1.34 16.41
N LEU A 81 26.36 1.66 15.22
CA LEU A 81 24.97 1.54 14.81
C LEU A 81 24.89 1.12 13.34
N TYR A 82 24.15 0.03 13.09
CA TYR A 82 24.01 -0.56 11.76
C TYR A 82 23.54 0.44 10.70
N GLY A 83 24.30 0.55 9.62
CA GLY A 83 23.97 1.40 8.48
C GLY A 83 24.01 2.90 8.77
N VAL A 84 24.58 3.30 9.92
CA VAL A 84 24.81 4.69 10.32
C VAL A 84 26.30 4.91 10.56
N THR A 85 26.88 4.16 11.50
CA THR A 85 28.33 4.14 11.79
C THR A 85 28.94 2.77 11.48
N SER A 86 28.22 1.94 10.73
CA SER A 86 28.74 0.76 10.05
C SER A 86 28.17 0.65 8.64
N LEU A 87 28.79 -0.18 7.78
CA LEU A 87 28.30 -0.44 6.43
C LEU A 87 27.03 -1.33 6.44
N PHE A 88 26.58 -1.73 5.25
CA PHE A 88 25.31 -2.43 5.03
C PHE A 88 25.52 -3.91 4.70
N GLY A 89 24.49 -4.73 4.95
CA GLY A 89 24.42 -6.12 4.50
C GLY A 89 25.63 -6.95 4.93
N GLY A 90 26.24 -7.69 3.99
CA GLY A 90 27.42 -8.53 4.26
C GLY A 90 28.67 -7.77 4.75
N LEU A 91 28.67 -6.44 4.70
CA LEU A 91 29.76 -5.58 5.18
C LEU A 91 29.43 -4.90 6.52
N ALA A 92 28.32 -5.26 7.18
CA ALA A 92 27.87 -4.64 8.43
C ALA A 92 28.90 -4.60 9.57
N ASN A 93 29.89 -5.50 9.53
CA ASN A 93 31.00 -5.58 10.48
C ASN A 93 32.08 -4.50 10.28
N ARG A 94 32.01 -3.71 9.21
CA ARG A 94 32.94 -2.61 8.93
C ARG A 94 32.38 -1.31 9.51
N LEU A 95 33.11 -0.72 10.46
CA LEU A 95 32.75 0.57 11.05
C LEU A 95 33.09 1.73 10.12
N VAL A 96 32.30 2.79 10.20
CA VAL A 96 32.44 4.04 9.46
C VAL A 96 32.60 5.17 10.48
N CYS A 97 33.63 5.99 10.28
CA CYS A 97 33.85 7.18 11.11
C CYS A 97 32.66 8.15 10.95
N GLY A 98 32.20 8.75 12.06
CA GLY A 98 31.02 9.65 12.07
C GLY A 98 31.10 10.79 11.05
N LYS A 99 32.30 11.28 10.71
CA LYS A 99 32.50 12.31 9.68
C LYS A 99 32.07 11.89 8.26
N PHE A 100 32.01 10.59 7.99
CA PHE A 100 31.56 10.02 6.71
C PHE A 100 30.12 9.50 6.76
N ALA A 101 29.42 9.64 7.90
CA ALA A 101 28.08 9.09 8.08
C ALA A 101 27.06 9.72 7.12
N GLU A 102 27.20 11.00 6.79
CA GLU A 102 26.37 11.68 5.77
C GLU A 102 26.65 11.13 4.36
N GLU A 103 27.93 11.06 3.98
CA GLU A 103 28.35 10.57 2.67
C GLU A 103 27.91 9.11 2.45
N LEU A 104 27.97 8.28 3.50
CA LEU A 104 27.48 6.91 3.50
C LEU A 104 26.01 6.82 3.05
N GLN A 105 25.13 7.72 3.54
CA GLN A 105 23.71 7.69 3.18
C GLN A 105 23.46 8.12 1.74
N ASN A 106 24.16 9.15 1.27
CA ASN A 106 23.99 9.63 -0.10
C ASN A 106 24.54 8.62 -1.12
N ASN A 107 25.68 7.99 -0.81
CA ASN A 107 26.23 6.91 -1.62
C ASN A 107 25.34 5.67 -1.62
N LEU A 108 24.69 5.34 -0.50
CA LEU A 108 23.72 4.24 -0.43
C LEU A 108 22.60 4.41 -1.46
N VAL A 109 22.00 5.61 -1.53
CA VAL A 109 20.91 5.90 -2.48
C VAL A 109 21.40 5.75 -3.92
N CYS A 110 22.58 6.31 -4.24
CA CYS A 110 23.13 6.20 -5.58
C CYS A 110 23.44 4.73 -5.95
N ALA A 111 24.02 3.96 -5.04
CA ALA A 111 24.47 2.59 -5.30
C ALA A 111 23.32 1.58 -5.51
N HIS A 112 22.13 1.84 -4.96
CA HIS A 112 20.98 0.94 -5.08
C HIS A 112 20.07 1.26 -6.26
N LYS A 113 20.33 2.35 -7.00
CA LYS A 113 19.56 2.72 -8.18
C LYS A 113 19.98 1.89 -9.39
N THR A 114 19.69 0.60 -9.34
CA THR A 114 20.12 -0.43 -10.32
C THR A 114 18.95 -1.18 -10.95
N GLY A 115 17.75 -0.58 -10.88
CA GLY A 115 16.53 -1.17 -11.44
C GLY A 115 16.55 -1.34 -12.96
N SER A 116 15.78 -2.29 -13.48
CA SER A 116 15.64 -2.58 -14.91
C SER A 116 14.21 -2.97 -15.29
N GLY A 117 13.94 -3.12 -16.59
CA GLY A 117 12.60 -3.45 -17.11
C GLY A 117 11.75 -2.22 -17.42
N SER A 118 10.44 -2.44 -17.58
CA SER A 118 9.48 -1.39 -17.88
C SER A 118 9.26 -0.48 -16.67
N ILE A 119 8.74 0.73 -16.90
CA ILE A 119 8.35 1.61 -15.79
C ILE A 119 7.12 1.03 -15.09
N MET A 120 7.20 0.93 -13.77
CA MET A 120 6.11 0.47 -12.92
C MET A 120 4.89 1.42 -13.01
N PRO A 121 3.65 0.91 -12.84
CA PRO A 121 2.48 1.78 -12.79
C PRO A 121 2.62 2.93 -11.79
N LEU A 122 2.39 4.16 -12.25
CA LEU A 122 2.56 5.37 -11.44
C LEU A 122 1.69 5.36 -10.18
N GLU A 123 0.53 4.70 -10.20
CA GLU A 123 -0.34 4.53 -9.03
C GLU A 123 0.33 3.75 -7.90
N SER A 124 1.07 2.69 -8.23
CA SER A 124 1.81 1.89 -7.25
C SER A 124 2.93 2.72 -6.62
N ILE A 125 3.59 3.56 -7.41
CA ILE A 125 4.68 4.43 -6.93
C ILE A 125 4.12 5.50 -5.99
N ARG A 126 3.01 6.16 -6.36
CA ARG A 126 2.32 7.12 -5.47
C ARG A 126 1.90 6.47 -4.16
N ALA A 127 1.30 5.28 -4.23
CA ALA A 127 0.93 4.52 -3.04
C ALA A 127 2.16 4.20 -2.16
N ALA A 128 3.29 3.83 -2.76
CA ALA A 128 4.53 3.55 -2.04
C ALA A 128 5.07 4.79 -1.32
N MET A 129 5.00 5.96 -1.95
CA MET A 129 5.42 7.24 -1.35
C MET A 129 4.58 7.57 -0.11
N VAL A 130 3.26 7.40 -0.19
CA VAL A 130 2.34 7.61 0.95
C VAL A 130 2.61 6.60 2.07
N LEU A 131 2.74 5.32 1.75
CA LEU A 131 3.03 4.28 2.73
C LEU A 131 4.38 4.50 3.41
N ARG A 132 5.39 4.96 2.67
CA ARG A 132 6.71 5.26 3.21
C ARG A 132 6.66 6.44 4.18
N ALA A 133 5.98 7.52 3.80
CA ALA A 133 5.77 8.68 4.67
C ALA A 133 5.00 8.28 5.94
N ASN A 134 3.90 7.54 5.79
CA ASN A 134 3.11 7.05 6.91
C ASN A 134 3.97 6.21 7.87
N ALA A 135 4.81 5.30 7.36
CA ALA A 135 5.68 4.49 8.23
C ALA A 135 6.71 5.33 9.02
N HIS A 136 7.17 6.47 8.49
CA HIS A 136 8.09 7.35 9.22
C HIS A 136 7.44 8.11 10.38
N LEU A 137 6.14 8.44 10.26
CA LEU A 137 5.37 9.15 11.30
C LEU A 137 5.26 8.37 12.62
N ILE A 138 5.60 7.08 12.65
CA ILE A 138 5.74 6.31 13.89
C ILE A 138 6.86 6.88 14.80
N GLY A 139 7.84 7.59 14.23
CA GLY A 139 8.93 8.21 15.00
C GLY A 139 10.06 7.23 15.37
N ALA A 140 10.20 6.12 14.65
CA ALA A 140 11.21 5.09 14.91
C ALA A 140 12.28 4.98 13.80
N SER A 141 12.33 5.93 12.86
CA SER A 141 13.18 5.84 11.66
C SER A 141 14.41 6.75 11.68
N GLY A 142 14.48 7.72 12.60
CA GLY A 142 15.59 8.67 12.66
C GLY A 142 15.73 9.56 11.42
N ILE A 143 14.61 9.94 10.81
CA ILE A 143 14.53 10.75 9.59
C ILE A 143 13.83 12.07 9.88
N ARG A 144 14.30 13.18 9.28
CA ARG A 144 13.64 14.48 9.41
C ARG A 144 12.30 14.47 8.69
N ARG A 145 11.28 15.02 9.36
CA ARG A 145 9.91 15.21 8.85
C ARG A 145 9.85 15.89 7.47
N MET A 146 10.79 16.78 7.16
CA MET A 146 10.84 17.46 5.86
C MET A 146 10.89 16.51 4.64
N TRP A 147 11.39 15.28 4.80
CA TRP A 147 11.39 14.29 3.72
C TRP A 147 10.00 13.72 3.48
N ASP A 148 9.24 13.49 4.56
CA ASP A 148 7.85 13.05 4.49
C ASP A 148 6.96 14.14 3.91
N GLU A 149 7.19 15.40 4.29
CA GLU A 149 6.50 16.56 3.73
C GLU A 149 6.75 16.65 2.22
N ARG A 150 8.00 16.44 1.78
CA ARG A 150 8.35 16.45 0.37
C ARG A 150 7.75 15.26 -0.40
N LEU A 151 7.71 14.06 0.19
CA LEU A 151 7.01 12.89 -0.37
C LEU A 151 5.53 13.19 -0.61
N ILE A 152 4.85 13.71 0.41
CA ILE A 152 3.43 14.06 0.34
C ILE A 152 3.17 15.20 -0.64
N ARG A 153 4.06 16.20 -0.70
CA ARG A 153 3.98 17.27 -1.68
C ARG A 153 4.10 16.75 -3.11
N PHE A 154 5.02 15.82 -3.37
CA PHE A 154 5.14 15.17 -4.69
C PHE A 154 3.84 14.47 -5.07
N VAL A 155 3.25 13.70 -4.15
CA VAL A 155 1.98 12.99 -4.39
C VAL A 155 0.84 13.97 -4.72
N CYS A 156 0.66 15.00 -3.90
CA CYS A 156 -0.42 15.99 -4.09
C CYS A 156 -0.23 16.84 -5.36
N GLU A 157 1.01 17.13 -5.74
CA GLU A 157 1.30 17.93 -6.93
C GLU A 157 1.39 17.09 -8.22
N GLY A 158 1.22 15.77 -8.12
CA GLY A 158 1.23 14.86 -9.27
C GLY A 158 2.63 14.62 -9.83
N VAL A 159 3.66 14.62 -8.97
CA VAL A 159 5.04 14.30 -9.31
C VAL A 159 5.36 12.87 -8.88
N THR A 160 5.61 11.99 -9.84
CA THR A 160 5.88 10.56 -9.59
C THR A 160 7.20 10.15 -10.25
N PRO A 161 8.20 9.65 -9.52
CA PRO A 161 9.44 9.19 -10.14
C PRO A 161 9.21 8.02 -11.09
N LEU A 162 9.99 7.96 -12.18
CA LEU A 162 9.95 6.84 -13.11
C LEU A 162 10.85 5.72 -12.59
N ILE A 163 10.23 4.63 -12.14
CA ILE A 163 10.90 3.53 -11.47
C ILE A 163 10.77 2.24 -12.31
N PRO A 164 11.88 1.58 -12.66
CA PRO A 164 11.83 0.28 -13.33
C PRO A 164 11.22 -0.82 -12.45
N GLU A 165 10.53 -1.79 -13.07
CA GLU A 165 9.78 -2.84 -12.38
C GLU A 165 10.64 -3.91 -11.69
N PHE A 166 11.88 -4.15 -12.16
CA PHE A 166 12.78 -5.15 -11.58
C PHE A 166 13.87 -4.54 -10.70
N GLY A 167 14.13 -5.20 -9.57
CA GLY A 167 15.27 -4.88 -8.69
C GLY A 167 15.05 -5.18 -7.20
N SER A 168 13.79 -5.20 -6.74
CA SER A 168 13.47 -5.65 -5.38
C SER A 168 13.40 -7.17 -5.30
N ILE A 169 13.91 -7.74 -4.20
CA ILE A 169 13.83 -9.18 -3.89
C ILE A 169 12.81 -9.49 -2.78
N GLY A 170 12.09 -8.49 -2.27
CA GLY A 170 11.00 -8.74 -1.32
C GLY A 170 11.41 -9.13 0.11
N ALA A 171 12.70 -9.11 0.46
CA ALA A 171 13.19 -9.70 1.71
C ALA A 171 13.22 -8.72 2.90
N SER A 172 14.14 -7.75 2.90
CA SER A 172 14.41 -6.84 4.03
C SER A 172 14.31 -5.36 3.65
N GLY A 173 13.68 -5.06 2.51
CA GLY A 173 13.48 -3.71 2.02
C GLY A 173 13.38 -3.69 0.51
N ASP A 174 12.50 -2.83 0.00
CA ASP A 174 12.37 -2.49 -1.41
C ASP A 174 13.47 -1.51 -1.84
N LEU A 175 14.73 -1.87 -1.56
CA LEU A 175 15.89 -0.96 -1.62
C LEU A 175 16.02 -0.29 -3.00
N VAL A 176 15.90 -1.07 -4.07
CA VAL A 176 16.05 -0.56 -5.44
C VAL A 176 14.95 0.45 -5.77
N PRO A 177 13.64 0.10 -5.78
CA PRO A 177 12.61 1.09 -6.13
C PRO A 177 12.55 2.27 -5.14
N LEU A 178 12.77 2.06 -3.85
CA LEU A 178 12.78 3.15 -2.87
C LEU A 178 14.01 4.07 -3.03
N SER A 179 15.11 3.60 -3.61
CA SER A 179 16.25 4.45 -3.97
C SER A 179 15.91 5.45 -5.07
N TYR A 180 15.06 5.10 -6.03
CA TYR A 180 14.58 6.03 -7.05
C TYR A 180 13.71 7.12 -6.40
N ILE A 181 12.84 6.76 -5.46
CA ILE A 181 12.03 7.73 -4.70
C ILE A 181 12.93 8.68 -3.90
N ALA A 182 13.89 8.15 -3.14
CA ALA A 182 14.83 8.96 -2.37
C ALA A 182 15.67 9.89 -3.28
N SER A 183 16.14 9.38 -4.41
CA SER A 183 16.89 10.16 -5.39
C SER A 183 16.03 11.28 -6.00
N ALA A 184 14.74 11.05 -6.22
CA ALA A 184 13.82 12.05 -6.77
C ALA A 184 13.54 13.18 -5.78
N ILE A 185 13.22 12.85 -4.52
CA ILE A 185 12.93 13.88 -3.51
C ILE A 185 14.19 14.64 -3.08
N SER A 186 15.38 14.04 -3.16
CA SER A 186 16.62 14.75 -2.87
C SER A 186 17.07 15.64 -4.03
N GLY A 187 16.76 15.25 -5.26
CA GLY A 187 17.16 15.96 -6.48
C GLY A 187 18.66 15.93 -6.74
N GLN A 188 19.40 15.02 -6.12
CA GLN A 188 20.86 14.93 -6.29
C GLN A 188 21.26 14.30 -7.64
N ASP A 189 20.35 13.60 -8.31
CA ASP A 189 20.59 12.98 -9.61
C ASP A 189 19.91 13.75 -10.74
N GLU A 190 20.71 14.43 -11.56
CA GLU A 190 20.26 15.20 -12.73
C GLU A 190 19.67 14.34 -13.84
N LYS A 191 19.98 13.03 -13.87
CA LYS A 191 19.54 12.10 -14.92
C LYS A 191 18.26 11.36 -14.56
N LEU A 192 17.82 11.47 -13.30
CA LEU A 192 16.60 10.82 -12.85
C LEU A 192 15.38 11.55 -13.40
N HIS A 193 14.51 10.82 -14.09
CA HIS A 193 13.27 11.37 -14.63
C HIS A 193 12.08 11.10 -13.71
N VAL A 194 11.15 12.05 -13.70
CA VAL A 194 9.86 11.97 -13.00
C VAL A 194 8.75 12.32 -13.99
N ASP A 195 7.58 11.71 -13.83
CA ASP A 195 6.33 12.20 -14.40
C ASP A 195 5.83 13.36 -13.56
N PHE A 196 5.64 14.53 -14.17
CA PHE A 196 4.99 15.69 -13.57
C PHE A 196 3.68 15.93 -14.33
N ARG A 197 2.59 15.32 -13.87
CA ARG A 197 1.25 15.43 -14.49
C ARG A 197 1.22 15.07 -15.98
N GLY A 198 1.91 13.99 -16.36
CA GLY A 198 2.03 13.54 -17.75
C GLY A 198 3.19 14.14 -18.54
N GLU A 199 3.94 15.11 -17.99
CA GLU A 199 5.17 15.62 -18.59
C GLU A 199 6.39 14.92 -17.97
N MET A 200 7.25 14.33 -18.79
CA MET A 200 8.52 13.78 -18.32
C MET A 200 9.55 14.89 -18.15
N VAL A 201 10.02 15.08 -16.91
CA VAL A 201 11.05 16.06 -16.55
C VAL A 201 12.13 15.41 -15.70
N ASN A 202 13.30 16.04 -15.56
CA ASN A 202 14.29 15.58 -14.59
C ASN A 202 13.89 15.98 -13.15
N ALA A 203 14.38 15.23 -12.16
CA ALA A 203 14.03 15.45 -10.76
C ALA A 203 14.41 16.85 -10.22
N PRO A 204 15.59 17.43 -10.53
CA PRO A 204 15.91 18.80 -10.11
C PRO A 204 14.95 19.86 -10.65
N GLU A 205 14.53 19.73 -11.92
CA GLU A 205 13.54 20.65 -12.52
C GLU A 205 12.18 20.53 -11.83
N ALA A 206 11.73 19.32 -11.53
CA ALA A 206 10.50 19.11 -10.76
C ALA A 206 10.59 19.79 -9.38
N LEU A 207 11.71 19.65 -8.66
CA LEU A 207 11.92 20.34 -7.38
C LEU A 207 11.87 21.86 -7.53
N ARG A 208 12.53 22.42 -8.55
CA ARG A 208 12.51 23.86 -8.83
C ARG A 208 11.09 24.37 -9.07
N ARG A 209 10.29 23.66 -9.87
CA ARG A 209 8.86 23.98 -10.10
C ARG A 209 8.03 23.92 -8.82
N LEU A 210 8.39 23.04 -7.88
CA LEU A 210 7.74 22.92 -6.57
C LEU A 210 8.28 23.90 -5.51
N GLY A 211 9.27 24.75 -5.85
CA GLY A 211 9.88 25.69 -4.91
C GLY A 211 10.83 25.03 -3.91
N TYR A 212 11.36 23.85 -4.24
CA TYR A 212 12.31 23.12 -3.41
C TYR A 212 13.73 23.18 -3.95
N GLU A 213 14.68 23.26 -3.02
CA GLU A 213 16.10 23.08 -3.31
C GLU A 213 16.50 21.59 -3.21
N THR A 214 17.57 21.25 -3.92
CA THR A 214 18.25 19.96 -3.76
C THR A 214 18.83 19.88 -2.35
N LYS A 215 18.75 18.69 -1.74
CA LYS A 215 19.22 18.48 -0.36
C LYS A 215 19.92 17.14 -0.22
N ARG A 216 20.96 17.11 0.62
CA ARG A 216 21.66 15.90 1.02
C ARG A 216 21.00 15.25 2.23
N PHE A 217 21.13 13.92 2.30
CA PHE A 217 20.67 13.12 3.43
C PHE A 217 21.63 13.23 4.59
N ASN A 218 21.11 13.48 5.79
CA ASN A 218 21.85 13.36 7.05
C ASN A 218 22.10 11.88 7.38
N PRO A 219 22.94 11.55 8.38
CA PRO A 219 23.11 10.19 8.86
C PRO A 219 21.75 9.49 9.08
N LYS A 220 21.69 8.19 8.77
CA LYS A 220 20.48 7.33 8.79
C LYS A 220 19.39 7.63 7.74
N GLU A 221 19.25 8.84 7.22
CA GLU A 221 18.09 9.23 6.41
C GLU A 221 17.97 8.48 5.07
N GLY A 222 19.08 8.27 4.37
CA GLY A 222 19.09 7.46 3.16
C GLY A 222 18.59 6.05 3.44
N LEU A 223 19.14 5.40 4.46
CA LEU A 223 18.69 4.08 4.86
C LEU A 223 17.23 4.06 5.33
N ALA A 224 16.74 5.11 6.01
CA ALA A 224 15.35 5.20 6.44
C ALA A 224 14.38 5.20 5.25
N LEU A 225 14.69 5.95 4.19
CA LEU A 225 13.90 5.98 2.96
C LEU A 225 13.92 4.65 2.20
N LEU A 226 15.09 4.00 2.12
CA LEU A 226 15.27 2.78 1.33
C LEU A 226 14.79 1.52 2.06
N ASN A 227 14.92 1.48 3.38
CA ASN A 227 14.64 0.28 4.16
C ASN A 227 13.17 0.23 4.60
N GLY A 228 12.35 -0.41 3.77
CA GLY A 228 10.98 -0.75 4.08
C GLY A 228 10.32 -1.51 2.95
N THR A 229 9.14 -2.06 3.21
CA THR A 229 8.36 -2.86 2.26
C THR A 229 7.32 -2.01 1.51
N SER A 230 7.50 -0.69 1.45
CA SER A 230 6.46 0.23 0.99
C SER A 230 6.07 0.00 -0.47
N MET A 231 7.00 -0.44 -1.33
CA MET A 231 6.73 -0.66 -2.75
C MET A 231 5.92 -1.95 -2.96
N MET A 232 6.37 -3.07 -2.38
CA MET A 232 5.64 -4.33 -2.47
C MET A 232 4.28 -4.23 -1.78
N THR A 233 4.20 -3.50 -0.65
CA THR A 233 2.94 -3.27 0.07
C THR A 233 1.97 -2.45 -0.77
N ALA A 234 2.45 -1.43 -1.49
CA ALA A 234 1.62 -0.65 -2.42
C ALA A 234 1.06 -1.53 -3.54
N CYS A 235 1.92 -2.30 -4.23
CA CYS A 235 1.47 -3.21 -5.28
C CYS A 235 0.44 -4.23 -4.76
N ALA A 236 0.73 -4.87 -3.62
CA ALA A 236 -0.17 -5.84 -3.00
C ALA A 236 -1.49 -5.19 -2.58
N SER A 237 -1.46 -3.97 -2.03
CA SER A 237 -2.66 -3.24 -1.62
C SER A 237 -3.57 -2.94 -2.80
N LEU A 238 -3.02 -2.37 -3.88
CA LEU A 238 -3.79 -2.06 -5.08
C LEU A 238 -4.33 -3.33 -5.76
N ALA A 239 -3.52 -4.39 -5.86
CA ALA A 239 -3.97 -5.67 -6.40
C ALA A 239 -5.08 -6.31 -5.53
N CYS A 240 -4.97 -6.23 -4.20
CA CYS A 240 -6.03 -6.67 -3.29
C CYS A 240 -7.33 -5.89 -3.55
N TYR A 241 -7.24 -4.57 -3.73
CA TYR A 241 -8.41 -3.75 -4.01
C TYR A 241 -9.09 -4.14 -5.33
N ASP A 242 -8.30 -4.36 -6.38
CA ASP A 242 -8.83 -4.82 -7.67
C ASP A 242 -9.50 -6.18 -7.55
N LEU A 243 -8.88 -7.09 -6.81
CA LEU A 243 -9.40 -8.41 -6.57
C LEU A 243 -10.73 -8.39 -5.79
N TYR A 244 -10.87 -7.48 -4.82
CA TYR A 244 -12.17 -7.22 -4.16
C TYR A 244 -13.24 -6.80 -5.14
N THR A 245 -12.91 -5.86 -6.02
CA THR A 245 -13.84 -5.33 -7.02
C THR A 245 -14.24 -6.41 -8.02
N LEU A 246 -13.27 -7.18 -8.52
CA LEU A 246 -13.48 -8.25 -9.49
C LEU A 246 -14.35 -9.37 -8.93
N MET A 247 -14.08 -9.84 -7.71
CA MET A 247 -14.92 -10.91 -7.15
C MET A 247 -16.35 -10.44 -6.88
N ALA A 248 -16.51 -9.19 -6.43
CA ALA A 248 -17.84 -8.65 -6.23
C ALA A 248 -18.60 -8.61 -7.57
N ALA A 249 -17.93 -8.24 -8.67
CA ALA A 249 -18.51 -8.34 -10.01
C ALA A 249 -18.83 -9.79 -10.41
N THR A 250 -17.92 -10.73 -10.16
CA THR A 250 -18.10 -12.16 -10.44
C THR A 250 -19.35 -12.73 -9.75
N LEU A 251 -19.59 -12.39 -8.48
CA LEU A 251 -20.79 -12.83 -7.75
C LEU A 251 -22.09 -12.35 -8.44
N HIS A 252 -22.14 -11.11 -8.92
CA HIS A 252 -23.30 -10.59 -9.63
C HIS A 252 -23.47 -11.24 -11.01
N ILE A 253 -22.37 -11.45 -11.74
CA ILE A 253 -22.40 -12.14 -13.03
C ILE A 253 -22.93 -13.56 -12.84
N HIS A 254 -22.47 -14.28 -11.81
CA HIS A 254 -23.00 -15.60 -11.49
C HIS A 254 -24.48 -15.54 -11.12
N ALA A 255 -24.94 -14.56 -10.33
CA ALA A 255 -26.37 -14.40 -10.05
C ALA A 255 -27.21 -14.22 -11.33
N ILE A 256 -26.74 -13.40 -12.28
CA ILE A 256 -27.41 -13.19 -13.58
C ILE A 256 -27.41 -14.48 -14.41
N VAL A 257 -26.28 -15.19 -14.48
CA VAL A 257 -26.18 -16.46 -15.21
C VAL A 257 -27.12 -17.50 -14.61
N LEU A 258 -27.20 -17.61 -13.29
CA LEU A 258 -28.12 -18.52 -12.60
C LEU A 258 -29.58 -18.21 -12.94
N GLN A 259 -29.97 -16.92 -12.96
CA GLN A 259 -31.32 -16.52 -13.38
C GLN A 259 -31.59 -16.86 -14.84
N ALA A 260 -30.65 -16.57 -15.74
CA ALA A 260 -30.77 -16.88 -17.17
C ALA A 260 -30.89 -18.39 -17.43
N LEU A 261 -30.25 -19.22 -16.61
CA LEU A 261 -30.34 -20.68 -16.66
C LEU A 261 -31.57 -21.24 -15.91
N THR A 262 -32.41 -20.40 -15.31
CA THR A 262 -33.54 -20.81 -14.45
C THR A 262 -33.09 -21.80 -13.35
N ALA A 263 -31.92 -21.56 -12.78
CA ALA A 263 -31.29 -22.44 -11.81
C ALA A 263 -31.99 -22.41 -10.43
N SER A 264 -31.91 -23.53 -9.70
CA SER A 264 -32.46 -23.63 -8.35
C SER A 264 -31.67 -22.75 -7.38
N ASN A 265 -32.38 -22.04 -6.52
CA ASN A 265 -31.77 -21.29 -5.42
C ASN A 265 -31.55 -22.15 -4.15
N GLN A 266 -31.99 -23.41 -4.15
CA GLN A 266 -31.88 -24.33 -3.00
C GLN A 266 -30.45 -24.48 -2.46
N PRO A 267 -29.38 -24.54 -3.29
CA PRO A 267 -28.00 -24.60 -2.80
C PRO A 267 -27.60 -23.42 -1.92
N PHE A 268 -28.26 -22.26 -2.04
CA PHE A 268 -28.02 -21.05 -1.24
C PHE A 268 -28.83 -21.01 0.06
N HIS A 269 -29.66 -22.03 0.35
CA HIS A 269 -30.50 -22.03 1.53
C HIS A 269 -29.67 -21.86 2.84
N PRO A 270 -30.04 -20.95 3.76
CA PRO A 270 -29.24 -20.63 4.95
C PRO A 270 -28.89 -21.84 5.82
N PHE A 271 -29.78 -22.84 5.88
CA PHE A 271 -29.51 -24.10 6.58
C PHE A 271 -28.27 -24.81 6.03
N LEU A 272 -28.13 -24.93 4.70
CA LEU A 272 -26.99 -25.61 4.08
C LEU A 272 -25.68 -24.85 4.32
N GLN A 273 -25.72 -23.52 4.28
CA GLN A 273 -24.55 -22.69 4.58
C GLN A 273 -24.10 -22.82 6.04
N LYS A 274 -25.06 -22.94 6.96
CA LYS A 274 -24.77 -23.10 8.39
C LYS A 274 -24.16 -24.48 8.70
N VAL A 275 -24.57 -25.53 7.99
CA VAL A 275 -24.00 -26.88 8.17
C VAL A 275 -22.54 -26.92 7.69
N LYS A 276 -22.19 -26.16 6.64
CA LYS A 276 -20.81 -26.02 6.16
C LYS A 276 -20.30 -24.57 6.32
N SER A 277 -20.06 -24.20 7.57
CA SER A 277 -19.80 -22.82 8.02
C SER A 277 -18.39 -22.28 7.67
N HIS A 278 -17.96 -22.37 6.41
CA HIS A 278 -16.80 -21.62 5.92
C HIS A 278 -17.10 -20.11 5.97
N PRO A 279 -16.25 -19.25 6.56
CA PRO A 279 -16.52 -17.82 6.66
C PRO A 279 -16.82 -17.13 5.32
N GLY A 280 -16.17 -17.52 4.22
CA GLY A 280 -16.47 -16.98 2.88
C GLY A 280 -17.88 -17.38 2.39
N GLN A 281 -18.29 -18.61 2.68
CA GLN A 281 -19.57 -19.20 2.28
C GLN A 281 -20.76 -18.62 3.05
N VAL A 282 -20.64 -18.49 4.37
CA VAL A 282 -21.71 -17.97 5.24
C VAL A 282 -22.00 -16.50 4.95
N ASN A 283 -20.97 -15.70 4.68
CA ASN A 283 -21.09 -14.27 4.45
C ASN A 283 -21.51 -13.89 3.02
N ASN A 284 -21.22 -14.72 2.00
CA ASN A 284 -21.72 -14.46 0.62
C ASN A 284 -23.25 -14.63 0.51
N ASN A 285 -23.87 -15.36 1.45
CA ASN A 285 -25.29 -15.69 1.38
C ASN A 285 -26.25 -14.52 1.67
N THR A 286 -25.79 -13.48 2.36
CA THR A 286 -26.62 -12.30 2.67
C THR A 286 -26.84 -11.37 1.48
N ASP A 287 -25.98 -11.41 0.46
CA ASP A 287 -26.13 -10.57 -0.73
C ASP A 287 -26.73 -11.32 -1.92
N ASN A 288 -26.38 -12.59 -2.16
CA ASN A 288 -26.99 -13.36 -3.28
C ASN A 288 -28.51 -13.58 -3.12
N ASN A 289 -29.01 -13.75 -1.88
CA ASN A 289 -30.46 -13.86 -1.63
C ASN A 289 -31.24 -12.55 -1.88
N LYS A 290 -30.56 -11.40 -1.98
CA LYS A 290 -31.23 -10.13 -2.36
C LYS A 290 -31.44 -10.02 -3.87
N TYR A 291 -30.55 -10.62 -4.66
CA TYR A 291 -30.56 -10.50 -6.12
C TYR A 291 -31.32 -11.62 -6.82
N ILE A 292 -31.47 -12.77 -6.17
CA ILE A 292 -32.29 -13.89 -6.66
C ILE A 292 -33.66 -13.78 -5.98
N SER A 293 -34.53 -12.90 -6.51
CA SER A 293 -35.91 -12.78 -6.05
C SER A 293 -36.64 -14.12 -6.18
N TYR A 294 -37.37 -14.53 -5.15
CA TYR A 294 -38.15 -15.77 -5.04
C TYR A 294 -39.32 -15.90 -6.04
N GLU A 295 -39.41 -15.05 -7.06
CA GLU A 295 -40.54 -15.06 -7.98
C GLU A 295 -40.29 -16.02 -9.16
N ASN A 296 -40.92 -17.18 -9.03
CA ASN A 296 -41.35 -18.08 -10.11
C ASN A 296 -40.29 -18.67 -11.05
N SER A 297 -39.74 -19.83 -10.66
CA SER A 297 -39.42 -20.87 -11.64
C SER A 297 -39.48 -22.26 -11.02
N ALA A 298 -40.70 -22.80 -10.90
CA ALA A 298 -40.94 -24.23 -10.75
C ALA A 298 -40.72 -24.92 -12.11
N ILE A 299 -39.48 -25.33 -12.42
CA ILE A 299 -39.18 -26.19 -13.58
C ILE A 299 -38.25 -27.32 -13.13
N ASN A 300 -38.57 -28.55 -13.53
CA ASN A 300 -37.99 -29.83 -13.09
C ASN A 300 -36.45 -29.87 -13.09
N TYR A 301 -35.85 -30.21 -11.93
CA TYR A 301 -34.41 -30.30 -11.68
C TYR A 301 -33.93 -31.74 -11.57
N HIS A 302 -33.08 -32.20 -12.48
CA HIS A 302 -32.28 -33.42 -12.22
C HIS A 302 -30.86 -33.44 -12.84
N THR A 303 -30.48 -32.50 -13.70
CA THR A 303 -29.20 -32.62 -14.45
C THR A 303 -28.27 -31.41 -14.43
N LEU A 304 -28.66 -30.26 -13.87
CA LEU A 304 -27.78 -29.07 -13.83
C LEU A 304 -27.05 -28.83 -12.49
N ASP A 305 -27.35 -29.56 -11.41
CA ASP A 305 -26.86 -29.21 -10.05
C ASP A 305 -25.35 -29.40 -9.83
N PHE A 306 -24.65 -30.17 -10.67
CA PHE A 306 -23.24 -30.50 -10.46
C PHE A 306 -22.29 -29.30 -10.56
N PHE A 307 -22.54 -28.36 -11.47
CA PHE A 307 -21.74 -27.13 -11.60
C PHE A 307 -22.03 -26.11 -10.49
N HIS A 308 -23.22 -26.15 -9.91
CA HIS A 308 -23.74 -25.13 -8.99
C HIS A 308 -23.13 -25.23 -7.60
N PHE A 309 -22.95 -26.46 -7.09
CA PHE A 309 -22.25 -26.70 -5.83
C PHE A 309 -20.76 -26.34 -5.91
N SER A 310 -20.13 -26.55 -7.07
CA SER A 310 -18.70 -26.28 -7.28
C SER A 310 -18.39 -24.78 -7.26
N ILE A 311 -19.20 -23.94 -7.91
CA ILE A 311 -18.98 -22.48 -7.94
C ILE A 311 -18.95 -21.89 -6.53
N MET A 312 -19.92 -22.22 -5.67
CA MET A 312 -19.97 -21.72 -4.29
C MET A 312 -18.74 -22.14 -3.46
N HIS A 313 -18.32 -23.40 -3.59
CA HIS A 313 -17.19 -23.91 -2.81
C HIS A 313 -15.87 -23.31 -3.28
N ILE A 314 -15.70 -23.18 -4.60
CA ILE A 314 -14.50 -22.60 -5.20
C ILE A 314 -14.40 -21.12 -4.82
N GLU A 315 -15.50 -20.37 -4.93
CA GLU A 315 -15.53 -18.95 -4.57
C GLU A 315 -15.31 -18.73 -3.08
N SER A 316 -15.90 -19.57 -2.21
CA SER A 316 -15.66 -19.48 -0.77
C SER A 316 -14.19 -19.71 -0.42
N GLN A 317 -13.54 -20.69 -1.03
CA GLN A 317 -12.12 -20.95 -0.77
C GLN A 317 -11.23 -19.84 -1.31
N LEU A 318 -11.50 -19.34 -2.52
CA LEU A 318 -10.81 -18.17 -3.07
C LEU A 318 -10.97 -16.96 -2.15
N TRP A 319 -12.15 -16.73 -1.59
CA TRP A 319 -12.41 -15.71 -0.58
C TRP A 319 -11.62 -15.88 0.70
N GLU A 320 -11.53 -17.09 1.23
CA GLU A 320 -10.68 -17.34 2.39
C GLU A 320 -9.21 -17.06 2.10
N TYR A 321 -8.68 -17.48 0.94
CA TYR A 321 -7.30 -17.17 0.56
C TYR A 321 -7.06 -15.67 0.40
N ILE A 322 -8.00 -14.94 -0.18
CA ILE A 322 -7.88 -13.50 -0.41
C ILE A 322 -7.96 -12.74 0.90
N LEU A 323 -8.88 -13.11 1.80
CA LEU A 323 -8.97 -12.55 3.15
C LEU A 323 -7.76 -12.89 4.00
N HIS A 324 -7.20 -14.10 3.86
CA HIS A 324 -6.00 -14.52 4.57
C HIS A 324 -4.76 -13.77 4.07
N PHE A 325 -4.60 -13.65 2.75
CA PHE A 325 -3.56 -12.83 2.12
C PHE A 325 -3.67 -11.36 2.54
N PHE A 326 -4.89 -10.83 2.63
CA PHE A 326 -5.17 -9.48 3.11
C PHE A 326 -4.81 -9.30 4.57
N HIS A 327 -5.24 -10.21 5.44
CA HIS A 327 -4.87 -10.18 6.85
C HIS A 327 -3.36 -10.26 7.01
N ILE A 328 -2.66 -11.15 6.31
CA ILE A 328 -1.19 -11.23 6.41
C ILE A 328 -0.54 -9.96 5.84
N SER A 329 -0.94 -9.50 4.66
CA SER A 329 -0.31 -8.36 3.98
C SER A 329 -0.57 -7.04 4.73
N ILE A 330 -1.75 -6.80 5.28
CA ILE A 330 -2.06 -5.57 6.00
C ILE A 330 -1.67 -5.66 7.48
N PHE A 331 -1.84 -6.81 8.13
CA PHE A 331 -1.52 -6.95 9.55
C PHE A 331 -0.01 -6.98 9.78
N ILE A 332 0.77 -7.60 8.89
CA ILE A 332 2.25 -7.59 8.99
C ILE A 332 2.84 -6.24 8.57
N LEU A 333 2.23 -5.52 7.62
CA LEU A 333 2.86 -4.35 6.98
C LEU A 333 2.28 -2.99 7.42
N ILE A 334 1.02 -2.94 7.91
CA ILE A 334 0.34 -1.70 8.35
C ILE A 334 0.04 -1.72 9.86
N LYS A 335 -0.01 -2.90 10.48
CA LYS A 335 -0.41 -3.09 11.88
C LYS A 335 0.66 -3.76 12.74
N ARG A 336 1.93 -3.37 12.60
CA ARG A 336 2.90 -3.49 13.71
C ARG A 336 2.47 -2.50 14.82
N GLN A 337 1.40 -2.85 15.52
CA GLN A 337 0.96 -2.20 16.76
C GLN A 337 1.45 -3.07 17.92
N ASP A 338 2.43 -2.52 18.63
CA ASP A 338 2.94 -2.84 19.97
C ASP A 338 3.85 -4.09 20.15
N PRO A 339 4.78 -4.02 21.14
CA PRO A 339 6.14 -4.59 21.08
C PRO A 339 6.26 -6.10 21.31
#